data_AF-A0A2B7YFM8-F1
#
_entry.id   AF-A0A2B7YFM8-F1
#
_cell.length_a   1.000
_cell.length_b   1.000
_cell.length_c   1.000
_cell.angle_alpha   90.00
_cell.angle_beta   90.00
_cell.angle_gamma   90.00
#
_symmetry.space_group_name_H-M   'P 1'
#
loop_
_entity.id
_entity.type
_entity.pdbx_description
1 polymer ?
#
loop_
_entity_poly.entity_id
_entity_poly.type
_entity_poly.pdbx_seq_one_letter_code
_entity_poly.pdbx_strand_id
1 'polypeptide(L)'
;MKLALLAVSVALCSAKAIPPSFDVNPQPRRGDALSWETFSLEGRQQKEMTFEQVKAAVAKEYNAQVPDGTLKLKWDFKPECSKCKDKQVQDEKDKAKCRDCKKGTKPNPNHTKCIRDDTGCAEDEIQTPDKQCQKCDANKVADDTGKACKDKDANSDKKGKCPDGQILDPAQGGQDANTEKPKCIGDDDKKCPEGETAETRRANRKVDNEADYEPSCAPDDDPNHKCDDKNTYDHRHAVDGKIKHTCRSTRKTQEDKQKKYKERVDSAKGKKDVNDKDKRNKARRTRAGWCWLMLASIEAPAFTTEELQDLTQDELDGMIDTWPDENILTPPDEGEIPDHKVKISPILRVSTVGESSAAGFGGIASAVIRFFAKLFGKAGKGSGGGGSSGIRSAVKELKTGGRSAASGKAIQSAKSSTKVQKMLKEPRYLDCLSTAPAIMLSHAGLPQNNKAFDGSSAEVDVDWSRKPDPKLKPLPEGTEDQRITLHFSDETDKSHSAIPLQTYHDSYIRAFRLYYEACQKPKALYDLDNKITDVNTQGGCCAFYDGGNCEADTIMFAMTNRQDGKLRGDHDNAISSFWCTFDLGCNGAPGM
;
A
#
# COMPACT_ATOMS: atom_id res chain seq x y z
N MET A 1 -34.60 55.31 -13.44
CA MET A 1 -35.01 56.74 -13.32
C MET A 1 -36.35 56.76 -12.59
N LYS A 2 -36.53 57.63 -11.56
CA LYS A 2 -37.77 58.21 -10.95
C LYS A 2 -39.16 57.61 -11.34
N LEU A 3 -40.17 57.44 -10.46
CA LEU A 3 -40.47 57.87 -9.07
C LEU A 3 -41.62 56.94 -8.51
N ALA A 4 -41.73 56.61 -7.21
CA ALA A 4 -42.76 57.08 -6.23
C ALA A 4 -44.26 56.85 -6.55
N LEU A 5 -45.23 56.64 -5.61
CA LEU A 5 -45.29 56.38 -4.15
C LEU A 5 -46.77 56.09 -3.75
N LEU A 6 -47.03 55.37 -2.63
CA LEU A 6 -48.29 55.33 -1.82
C LEU A 6 -49.59 54.85 -2.53
N ALA A 7 -50.68 54.42 -1.84
CA ALA A 7 -50.87 53.68 -0.58
C ALA A 7 -52.37 53.35 -0.41
N VAL A 8 -52.73 52.22 0.21
CA VAL A 8 -54.02 52.02 0.90
C VAL A 8 -53.77 51.17 2.15
N SER A 9 -54.37 51.56 3.28
CA SER A 9 -54.41 50.83 4.54
C SER A 9 -55.87 50.64 4.99
N VAL A 10 -56.14 49.69 5.89
CA VAL A 10 -57.27 49.55 6.86
C VAL A 10 -57.68 48.06 7.00
N ALA A 11 -58.03 47.51 8.17
CA ALA A 11 -57.64 47.75 9.57
C ALA A 11 -58.24 46.61 10.47
N LEU A 12 -57.56 46.24 11.58
CA LEU A 12 -58.12 45.67 12.84
C LEU A 12 -58.84 44.29 12.73
N CYS A 13 -58.99 43.41 13.74
CA CYS A 13 -58.61 43.30 15.17
C CYS A 13 -58.77 41.78 15.55
N SER A 14 -58.26 41.15 16.63
CA SER A 14 -57.93 41.58 18.00
C SER A 14 -57.05 40.53 18.74
N ALA A 15 -56.40 40.95 19.85
CA ALA A 15 -56.14 40.19 21.10
C ALA A 15 -55.24 38.90 21.06
N LYS A 16 -54.34 38.65 22.03
CA LYS A 16 -53.98 39.35 23.29
C LYS A 16 -52.58 38.95 23.78
N ALA A 17 -51.92 39.83 24.53
CA ALA A 17 -50.70 39.58 25.34
C ALA A 17 -51.07 39.55 26.84
N ILE A 18 -50.24 39.22 27.84
CA ILE A 18 -48.79 38.87 27.98
C ILE A 18 -48.67 37.99 29.27
N PRO A 19 -47.65 37.11 29.51
CA PRO A 19 -46.33 37.57 29.99
C PRO A 19 -45.10 36.68 29.67
N PRO A 20 -43.86 37.16 29.95
CA PRO A 20 -42.63 36.38 29.83
C PRO A 20 -42.19 35.72 31.15
N SER A 21 -41.57 34.54 31.06
CA SER A 21 -40.64 34.01 32.06
C SER A 21 -39.86 32.83 31.46
N PHE A 22 -38.59 33.04 31.13
CA PHE A 22 -37.64 31.95 30.89
C PHE A 22 -36.95 31.65 32.22
N ASP A 23 -37.38 30.56 32.86
CA ASP A 23 -36.75 30.08 34.09
C ASP A 23 -35.69 29.02 33.76
N VAL A 24 -34.51 29.13 34.39
CA VAL A 24 -33.33 28.34 34.04
C VAL A 24 -33.20 27.17 34.99
N ASN A 25 -33.51 25.96 34.54
CA ASN A 25 -33.24 24.76 35.33
C ASN A 25 -33.10 23.46 34.50
N PRO A 26 -31.86 22.99 34.25
CA PRO A 26 -31.60 21.61 33.88
C PRO A 26 -30.99 20.85 35.06
N GLN A 27 -31.83 20.22 35.91
CA GLN A 27 -31.31 19.15 36.78
C GLN A 27 -30.92 17.92 35.93
N PRO A 28 -29.79 17.27 36.23
CA PRO A 28 -29.31 16.13 35.47
C PRO A 28 -30.14 14.88 35.75
N ARG A 29 -30.67 14.25 34.70
CA ARG A 29 -31.19 12.88 34.83
C ARG A 29 -30.01 11.92 35.01
N ARG A 30 -29.99 11.22 36.15
CA ARG A 30 -29.21 9.98 36.28
C ARG A 30 -29.68 8.99 35.21
N GLY A 31 -28.76 8.51 34.39
CA GLY A 31 -28.92 7.39 33.47
C GLY A 31 -27.72 6.47 33.67
N ASP A 32 -27.97 5.17 33.64
CA ASP A 32 -27.07 4.18 34.25
C ASP A 32 -25.72 4.03 33.56
N ALA A 33 -24.72 3.65 34.37
CA ALA A 33 -23.37 3.36 33.90
C ALA A 33 -23.35 2.10 33.03
N LEU A 34 -22.93 2.25 31.77
CA LEU A 34 -22.46 1.15 30.95
C LEU A 34 -20.93 1.23 30.86
N SER A 35 -20.29 0.20 31.39
CA SER A 35 -18.84 0.02 31.37
C SER A 35 -18.34 -0.18 29.94
N TRP A 36 -17.42 0.67 29.50
CA TRP A 36 -16.71 0.50 28.25
C TRP A 36 -15.56 -0.48 28.46
N GLU A 37 -15.81 -1.77 28.19
CA GLU A 37 -14.72 -2.75 28.07
C GLU A 37 -13.87 -2.44 26.83
N THR A 38 -12.55 -2.42 27.03
CA THR A 38 -11.55 -2.19 25.98
C THR A 38 -11.50 -3.37 25.01
N PHE A 39 -11.85 -3.15 23.75
CA PHE A 39 -11.67 -4.14 22.69
C PHE A 39 -10.18 -4.32 22.34
N SER A 40 -9.54 -5.32 22.95
CA SER A 40 -8.25 -5.82 22.50
C SER A 40 -8.39 -6.52 21.14
N LEU A 41 -7.41 -6.30 20.26
CA LEU A 41 -7.43 -6.73 18.85
C LEU A 41 -6.58 -7.99 18.56
N GLU A 42 -6.24 -8.77 19.59
CA GLU A 42 -5.48 -10.01 19.45
C GLU A 42 -6.38 -11.24 19.56
N GLY A 43 -6.34 -12.11 18.54
CA GLY A 43 -6.95 -13.44 18.60
C GLY A 43 -8.33 -13.60 17.95
N ARG A 44 -8.42 -13.42 16.63
CA ARG A 44 -9.48 -14.08 15.83
C ARG A 44 -8.86 -15.08 14.84
N GLN A 45 -8.96 -16.36 15.18
CA GLN A 45 -8.86 -17.42 14.17
C GLN A 45 -9.92 -17.16 13.09
N GLN A 46 -9.53 -17.18 11.81
CA GLN A 46 -10.49 -17.14 10.72
C GLN A 46 -11.32 -18.42 10.75
N LYS A 47 -12.57 -18.30 11.19
CA LYS A 47 -13.54 -19.39 11.10
C LYS A 47 -13.89 -19.60 9.64
N GLU A 48 -13.73 -20.83 9.13
CA GLU A 48 -14.13 -21.17 7.76
C GLU A 48 -15.59 -20.79 7.54
N MET A 49 -15.85 -19.93 6.54
CA MET A 49 -17.19 -19.54 6.16
C MET A 49 -17.79 -20.61 5.25
N THR A 50 -19.03 -21.02 5.52
CA THR A 50 -19.74 -21.93 4.63
C THR A 50 -20.08 -21.24 3.30
N PHE A 51 -20.29 -22.02 2.25
CA PHE A 51 -20.59 -21.49 0.91
C PHE A 51 -21.79 -20.53 0.91
N GLU A 52 -22.83 -20.81 1.70
CA GLU A 52 -23.99 -19.92 1.85
C GLU A 52 -23.67 -18.62 2.61
N GLN A 53 -22.73 -18.63 3.57
CA GLN A 53 -22.26 -17.41 4.23
C GLN A 53 -21.48 -16.50 3.28
N VAL A 54 -20.63 -17.08 2.42
CA VAL A 54 -19.92 -16.34 1.36
C VAL A 54 -20.93 -15.75 0.37
N LYS A 55 -21.90 -16.53 -0.07
CA LYS A 55 -22.95 -16.12 -1.01
C LYS A 55 -23.83 -14.99 -0.44
N ALA A 56 -24.17 -15.06 0.85
CA ALA A 56 -24.91 -14.01 1.55
C ALA A 56 -24.08 -12.72 1.74
N ALA A 57 -22.78 -12.84 2.05
CA ALA A 57 -21.88 -11.70 2.15
C ALA A 57 -21.74 -10.96 0.80
N VAL A 58 -21.51 -11.70 -0.29
CA VAL A 58 -21.42 -11.15 -1.65
C VAL A 58 -22.76 -10.50 -2.07
N ALA A 59 -23.90 -11.15 -1.83
CA ALA A 59 -25.20 -10.56 -2.15
C ALA A 59 -25.47 -9.24 -1.41
N LYS A 60 -25.03 -9.14 -0.14
CA LYS A 60 -25.11 -7.92 0.67
C LYS A 60 -24.19 -6.80 0.16
N GLU A 61 -22.99 -7.14 -0.29
CA GLU A 61 -22.00 -6.17 -0.78
C GLU A 61 -22.38 -5.59 -2.16
N TYR A 62 -23.02 -6.39 -3.01
CA TYR A 62 -23.53 -5.94 -4.33
C TYR A 62 -25.01 -5.55 -4.34
N ASN A 63 -25.64 -5.45 -3.16
CA ASN A 63 -27.03 -5.01 -2.96
C ASN A 63 -28.06 -5.75 -3.85
N ALA A 64 -27.86 -7.05 -4.04
CA ALA A 64 -28.66 -7.91 -4.92
C ALA A 64 -29.51 -8.89 -4.12
N GLN A 65 -30.76 -9.12 -4.54
CA GLN A 65 -31.59 -10.18 -3.94
C GLN A 65 -31.05 -11.57 -4.32
N VAL A 66 -30.89 -12.43 -3.32
CA VAL A 66 -30.51 -13.83 -3.52
C VAL A 66 -31.68 -14.56 -4.22
N PRO A 67 -31.48 -15.21 -5.37
CA PRO A 67 -32.56 -15.93 -6.03
C PRO A 67 -32.97 -17.15 -5.19
N ASP A 68 -34.23 -17.18 -4.75
CA ASP A 68 -34.78 -18.24 -3.91
C ASP A 68 -35.19 -19.45 -4.76
N GLY A 69 -34.19 -20.12 -5.34
CA GLY A 69 -34.37 -21.23 -6.27
C GLY A 69 -33.23 -22.24 -6.17
N THR A 70 -33.60 -23.52 -6.04
CA THR A 70 -32.64 -24.61 -5.84
C THR A 70 -31.80 -24.84 -7.09
N LEU A 71 -30.61 -24.25 -7.12
CA LEU A 71 -29.65 -24.37 -8.22
C LEU A 71 -28.99 -25.77 -8.18
N LYS A 72 -29.69 -26.78 -8.70
CA LYS A 72 -29.19 -28.16 -8.84
C LYS A 72 -28.06 -28.24 -9.88
N LEU A 73 -26.86 -27.85 -9.48
CA LEU A 73 -25.63 -28.18 -10.20
C LEU A 73 -25.36 -29.68 -10.09
N LYS A 74 -25.83 -30.44 -11.08
CA LYS A 74 -25.40 -31.82 -11.32
C LYS A 74 -23.92 -31.82 -11.73
N TRP A 75 -23.03 -32.00 -10.76
CA TRP A 75 -21.64 -32.35 -11.03
C TRP A 75 -21.54 -33.86 -11.32
N ASP A 76 -21.99 -34.27 -12.51
CA ASP A 76 -21.79 -35.63 -13.02
C ASP A 76 -20.31 -35.80 -13.46
N PHE A 77 -19.37 -35.82 -12.51
CA PHE A 77 -17.97 -36.18 -12.73
C PHE A 77 -17.81 -37.71 -12.88
N LYS A 78 -18.31 -38.23 -13.99
CA LYS A 78 -17.76 -39.45 -14.60
C LYS A 78 -17.07 -39.03 -15.91
N PRO A 79 -15.72 -39.05 -15.97
CA PRO A 79 -15.01 -38.94 -17.24
C PRO A 79 -15.13 -40.26 -18.02
N GLU A 80 -16.30 -40.49 -18.64
CA GLU A 80 -16.45 -41.50 -19.67
C GLU A 80 -15.73 -41.00 -20.94
N CYS A 81 -14.46 -41.38 -21.08
CA CYS A 81 -13.62 -41.13 -22.25
C CYS A 81 -14.09 -41.93 -23.48
N SER A 82 -15.26 -41.58 -24.01
CA SER A 82 -15.89 -42.18 -25.19
C SER A 82 -15.34 -41.65 -26.53
N LYS A 83 -14.06 -41.24 -26.59
CA LYS A 83 -13.50 -40.45 -27.71
C LYS A 83 -12.06 -40.74 -28.16
N CYS A 84 -11.47 -41.88 -27.81
CA CYS A 84 -10.31 -42.35 -28.59
C CYS A 84 -10.82 -42.77 -29.97
N LYS A 85 -10.34 -42.12 -31.05
CA LYS A 85 -10.88 -42.30 -32.40
C LYS A 85 -10.05 -43.27 -33.23
N ASP A 86 -10.68 -43.82 -34.27
CA ASP A 86 -10.02 -44.60 -35.32
C ASP A 86 -9.20 -45.78 -34.76
N LYS A 87 -7.86 -45.72 -34.81
CA LYS A 87 -6.96 -46.78 -34.32
C LYS A 87 -6.46 -46.55 -32.90
N GLN A 88 -7.13 -45.73 -32.10
CA GLN A 88 -6.67 -45.34 -30.76
C GLN A 88 -7.39 -46.05 -29.62
N VAL A 89 -6.66 -46.24 -28.53
CA VAL A 89 -7.18 -46.77 -27.25
C VAL A 89 -6.76 -45.88 -26.08
N GLN A 90 -7.49 -45.94 -24.98
CA GLN A 90 -7.16 -45.21 -23.76
C GLN A 90 -5.80 -45.68 -23.19
N ASP A 91 -4.97 -44.75 -22.71
CA ASP A 91 -3.69 -45.10 -22.07
C ASP A 91 -3.92 -45.66 -20.65
N GLU A 92 -3.32 -46.80 -20.34
CA GLU A 92 -3.52 -47.48 -19.04
C GLU A 92 -2.90 -46.72 -17.86
N LYS A 93 -1.88 -45.88 -18.10
CA LYS A 93 -1.20 -45.08 -17.07
C LYS A 93 -1.83 -43.68 -16.91
N ASP A 94 -2.35 -43.12 -17.99
CA ASP A 94 -3.02 -41.82 -18.00
C ASP A 94 -4.34 -41.88 -18.76
N LYS A 95 -5.43 -42.14 -18.02
CA LYS A 95 -6.79 -42.26 -18.56
C LYS A 95 -7.30 -41.01 -19.30
N ALA A 96 -6.63 -39.86 -19.19
CA ALA A 96 -6.97 -38.66 -19.96
C ALA A 96 -6.35 -38.64 -21.38
N LYS A 97 -5.52 -39.63 -21.74
CA LYS A 97 -4.83 -39.71 -23.04
C LYS A 97 -5.25 -40.96 -23.83
N CYS A 98 -5.06 -40.87 -25.14
CA CYS A 98 -5.22 -41.98 -26.09
C CYS A 98 -3.86 -42.31 -26.73
N ARG A 99 -3.60 -43.58 -27.02
CA ARG A 99 -2.44 -44.09 -27.77
C ARG A 99 -2.89 -44.83 -29.03
N ASP A 100 -2.13 -44.70 -30.12
CA ASP A 100 -2.38 -45.47 -31.35
C ASP A 100 -2.01 -46.95 -31.16
N CYS A 101 -2.80 -47.83 -31.77
CA CYS A 101 -2.51 -49.26 -31.86
C CYS A 101 -1.40 -49.57 -32.87
N LYS A 102 -0.53 -50.53 -32.54
CA LYS A 102 0.59 -50.93 -33.42
C LYS A 102 0.10 -51.57 -34.73
N LYS A 103 0.92 -51.50 -35.78
CA LYS A 103 0.64 -52.13 -37.08
C LYS A 103 0.39 -53.64 -36.90
N GLY A 104 -0.75 -54.14 -37.40
CA GLY A 104 -1.23 -55.52 -37.17
C GLY A 104 -2.23 -55.67 -36.01
N THR A 105 -2.61 -54.56 -35.37
CA THR A 105 -3.60 -54.53 -34.29
C THR A 105 -4.65 -53.44 -34.53
N LYS A 106 -5.83 -53.63 -33.94
CA LYS A 106 -6.97 -52.70 -33.94
C LYS A 106 -7.47 -52.47 -32.51
N PRO A 107 -8.16 -51.37 -32.21
CA PRO A 107 -8.87 -51.23 -30.94
C PRO A 107 -9.90 -52.35 -30.76
N ASN A 108 -10.08 -52.81 -29.52
CA ASN A 108 -11.26 -53.56 -29.13
C ASN A 108 -12.51 -52.66 -29.23
N PRO A 109 -13.74 -53.22 -29.25
CA PRO A 109 -14.98 -52.43 -29.43
C PRO A 109 -15.19 -51.29 -28.41
N ASN A 110 -14.53 -51.37 -27.25
CA ASN A 110 -14.62 -50.38 -26.18
C ASN A 110 -13.49 -49.34 -26.19
N HIS A 111 -12.56 -49.41 -27.16
CA HIS A 111 -11.35 -48.57 -27.25
C HIS A 111 -10.49 -48.54 -25.96
N THR A 112 -10.48 -49.65 -25.20
CA THR A 112 -9.70 -49.81 -23.97
C THR A 112 -8.40 -50.59 -24.15
N LYS A 113 -8.31 -51.45 -25.17
CA LYS A 113 -7.11 -52.26 -25.47
C LYS A 113 -6.94 -52.46 -26.97
N CYS A 114 -5.69 -52.50 -27.43
CA CYS A 114 -5.38 -52.93 -28.80
C CYS A 114 -5.36 -54.47 -28.84
N ILE A 115 -6.13 -55.04 -29.76
CA ILE A 115 -6.21 -56.47 -30.04
C ILE A 115 -5.62 -56.76 -31.42
N ARG A 116 -4.93 -57.90 -31.56
CA ARG A 116 -4.32 -58.28 -32.83
C ARG A 116 -5.37 -58.68 -33.86
N ASP A 117 -5.13 -58.35 -35.13
CA ASP A 117 -6.08 -58.65 -36.21
C ASP A 117 -6.19 -60.15 -36.54
N ASP A 118 -5.16 -60.93 -36.23
CA ASP A 118 -5.01 -62.35 -36.56
C ASP A 118 -5.48 -63.31 -35.46
N THR A 119 -5.24 -62.97 -34.20
CA THR A 119 -5.49 -63.82 -33.03
C THR A 119 -6.61 -63.30 -32.13
N GLY A 120 -6.95 -62.01 -32.19
CA GLY A 120 -7.95 -61.37 -31.33
C GLY A 120 -7.51 -61.09 -29.89
N CYS A 121 -6.30 -61.52 -29.50
CA CYS A 121 -5.72 -61.30 -28.16
C CYS A 121 -5.10 -59.90 -28.02
N ALA A 122 -4.85 -59.44 -26.79
CA ALA A 122 -4.21 -58.14 -26.55
C ALA A 122 -2.74 -58.11 -27.00
N GLU A 123 -2.17 -56.90 -27.12
CA GLU A 123 -0.74 -56.69 -27.47
C GLU A 123 0.25 -57.41 -26.52
N ASP A 124 -0.15 -57.66 -25.26
CA ASP A 124 0.64 -58.32 -24.21
C ASP A 124 0.26 -59.79 -23.96
N GLU A 125 -0.58 -60.36 -24.83
CA GLU A 125 -1.11 -61.73 -24.74
C GLU A 125 -0.72 -62.57 -25.97
N ILE A 126 -0.63 -63.88 -25.77
CA ILE A 126 -0.45 -64.89 -26.83
C ILE A 126 -1.69 -65.77 -26.95
N GLN A 127 -1.95 -66.30 -28.14
CA GLN A 127 -3.04 -67.26 -28.35
C GLN A 127 -2.57 -68.70 -28.06
N THR A 128 -3.21 -69.36 -27.10
CA THR A 128 -3.00 -70.78 -26.79
C THR A 128 -3.58 -71.69 -27.88
N PRO A 129 -3.19 -72.99 -27.94
CA PRO A 129 -3.78 -73.95 -28.89
C PRO A 129 -5.31 -74.04 -28.82
N ASP A 130 -5.89 -73.84 -27.62
CA ASP A 130 -7.33 -73.83 -27.36
C ASP A 130 -8.01 -72.50 -27.76
N LYS A 131 -7.30 -71.62 -28.47
CA LYS A 131 -7.71 -70.28 -28.91
C LYS A 131 -7.98 -69.27 -27.79
N GLN A 132 -7.60 -69.58 -26.55
CA GLN A 132 -7.70 -68.64 -25.43
C GLN A 132 -6.49 -67.70 -25.41
N CYS A 133 -6.68 -66.48 -24.89
CA CYS A 133 -5.62 -65.49 -24.76
C CYS A 133 -4.95 -65.63 -23.39
N GLN A 134 -3.63 -65.85 -23.37
CA GLN A 134 -2.83 -65.97 -22.16
C GLN A 134 -1.82 -64.81 -22.10
N LYS A 135 -1.76 -64.12 -20.97
CA LYS A 135 -0.79 -63.05 -20.73
C LYS A 135 0.60 -63.63 -20.51
N CYS A 136 1.63 -63.01 -21.07
CA CYS A 136 3.02 -63.40 -20.83
C CYS A 136 3.44 -63.14 -19.37
N ASP A 137 4.39 -63.94 -18.86
CA ASP A 137 5.00 -63.74 -17.55
C ASP A 137 5.66 -62.36 -17.43
N ALA A 138 5.83 -61.84 -16.21
CA ALA A 138 6.20 -60.44 -15.93
C ALA A 138 7.49 -59.92 -16.62
N ASN A 139 8.38 -60.81 -17.06
CA ASN A 139 9.65 -60.48 -17.75
C ASN A 139 9.62 -60.76 -19.27
N LYS A 140 8.47 -61.19 -19.82
CA LYS A 140 8.30 -61.53 -21.23
C LYS A 140 7.20 -60.69 -21.88
N VAL A 141 7.34 -60.44 -23.17
CA VAL A 141 6.36 -59.75 -24.01
C VAL A 141 5.96 -60.68 -25.15
N ALA A 142 4.73 -60.55 -25.66
CA ALA A 142 4.34 -61.30 -26.85
C ALA A 142 5.25 -60.92 -28.04
N ASP A 143 5.68 -61.91 -28.81
CA ASP A 143 6.35 -61.73 -30.09
C ASP A 143 5.42 -61.00 -31.07
N ASP A 144 5.94 -60.54 -32.20
CA ASP A 144 5.15 -59.71 -33.12
C ASP A 144 4.01 -60.50 -33.79
N THR A 145 4.06 -61.84 -33.79
CA THR A 145 2.98 -62.74 -34.28
C THR A 145 1.95 -63.14 -33.22
N GLY A 146 2.16 -62.85 -31.93
CA GLY A 146 1.23 -63.22 -30.86
C GLY A 146 1.15 -64.72 -30.58
N LYS A 147 2.19 -65.48 -30.92
CA LYS A 147 2.27 -66.95 -30.78
C LYS A 147 3.31 -67.41 -29.77
N ALA A 148 4.24 -66.55 -29.37
CA ALA A 148 5.28 -66.86 -28.38
C ALA A 148 5.54 -65.66 -27.45
N CYS A 149 5.89 -65.93 -26.20
CA CYS A 149 6.39 -64.91 -25.29
C CYS A 149 7.92 -64.84 -25.41
N LYS A 150 8.45 -63.73 -25.94
CA LYS A 150 9.89 -63.42 -25.99
C LYS A 150 10.32 -62.65 -24.74
N ASP A 151 11.55 -62.83 -24.29
CA ASP A 151 12.07 -62.04 -23.16
C ASP A 151 12.06 -60.54 -23.50
N LYS A 152 11.75 -59.71 -22.50
CA LYS A 152 11.70 -58.25 -22.70
C LYS A 152 13.11 -57.72 -22.90
N ASP A 153 13.44 -57.30 -24.13
CA ASP A 153 14.72 -56.68 -24.49
C ASP A 153 15.11 -55.56 -23.51
N ALA A 154 16.06 -55.85 -22.61
CA ALA A 154 16.52 -54.94 -21.56
C ALA A 154 17.13 -53.63 -22.10
N ASN A 155 17.52 -53.62 -23.38
CA ASN A 155 18.12 -52.46 -24.07
C ASN A 155 17.13 -51.68 -24.96
N SER A 156 15.90 -52.17 -25.17
CA SER A 156 14.92 -51.48 -26.04
C SER A 156 14.53 -50.10 -25.50
N ASP A 157 14.27 -50.01 -24.20
CA ASP A 157 13.96 -48.76 -23.49
C ASP A 157 15.15 -47.77 -23.43
N LYS A 158 16.41 -48.27 -23.50
CA LYS A 158 17.64 -47.44 -23.46
C LYS A 158 18.00 -46.80 -24.82
N LYS A 159 17.66 -47.45 -25.94
CA LYS A 159 18.02 -46.99 -27.29
C LYS A 159 17.14 -45.82 -27.77
N GLY A 160 15.82 -45.93 -27.57
CA GLY A 160 14.85 -44.96 -28.10
C GLY A 160 15.02 -44.71 -29.61
N LYS A 161 14.98 -43.43 -30.03
CA LYS A 161 15.20 -42.99 -31.41
C LYS A 161 16.69 -42.73 -31.76
N CYS A 162 17.63 -43.24 -30.97
CA CYS A 162 19.06 -43.10 -31.30
C CYS A 162 19.49 -44.00 -32.46
N PRO A 163 20.51 -43.59 -33.24
CA PRO A 163 21.14 -44.41 -34.27
C PRO A 163 21.64 -45.76 -33.73
N ASP A 164 21.90 -46.71 -34.63
CA ASP A 164 22.54 -47.97 -34.27
C ASP A 164 23.92 -47.74 -33.65
N GLY A 165 24.23 -48.48 -32.57
CA GLY A 165 25.42 -48.28 -31.75
C GLY A 165 25.32 -47.18 -30.68
N GLN A 166 24.17 -46.48 -30.58
CA GLN A 166 23.96 -45.41 -29.60
C GLN A 166 22.73 -45.63 -28.71
N ILE A 167 22.75 -45.00 -27.53
CA ILE A 167 21.69 -44.99 -26.51
C ILE A 167 21.36 -43.56 -26.06
N LEU A 168 20.22 -43.36 -25.41
CA LEU A 168 19.81 -42.09 -24.82
C LEU A 168 20.80 -41.66 -23.71
N ASP A 169 21.28 -40.41 -23.75
CA ASP A 169 22.17 -39.81 -22.73
C ASP A 169 21.44 -39.71 -21.37
N PRO A 170 21.77 -40.56 -20.38
CA PRO A 170 21.06 -40.58 -19.11
C PRO A 170 21.20 -39.24 -18.37
N ALA A 171 22.34 -38.56 -18.54
CA ALA A 171 22.61 -37.28 -17.91
C ALA A 171 21.77 -36.13 -18.50
N GLN A 172 21.19 -36.26 -19.69
CA GLN A 172 20.35 -35.20 -20.27
C GLN A 172 19.01 -35.08 -19.53
N GLY A 173 18.38 -36.21 -19.22
CA GLY A 173 17.12 -36.30 -18.47
C GLY A 173 15.85 -35.97 -19.26
N GLY A 174 14.75 -36.62 -18.86
CA GLY A 174 13.43 -36.38 -19.45
C GLY A 174 13.33 -36.70 -20.94
N GLN A 175 14.12 -37.67 -21.40
CA GLN A 175 14.04 -38.29 -22.73
C GLN A 175 13.44 -39.69 -22.60
N ASP A 176 12.80 -40.15 -23.66
CA ASP A 176 12.13 -41.45 -23.75
C ASP A 176 12.25 -42.02 -25.18
N ALA A 177 11.69 -43.20 -25.41
CA ALA A 177 11.71 -43.84 -26.72
C ALA A 177 10.97 -43.06 -27.84
N ASN A 178 10.18 -42.04 -27.49
CA ASN A 178 9.38 -41.26 -28.44
C ASN A 178 9.98 -39.88 -28.75
N THR A 179 10.91 -39.40 -27.92
CA THR A 179 11.59 -38.11 -28.03
C THR A 179 12.17 -37.91 -29.43
N GLU A 180 11.65 -36.95 -30.21
CA GLU A 180 11.92 -36.84 -31.65
C GLU A 180 13.38 -36.54 -32.01
N LYS A 181 14.07 -35.79 -31.15
CA LYS A 181 15.49 -35.43 -31.29
C LYS A 181 16.20 -35.72 -29.97
N PRO A 182 16.44 -37.01 -29.66
CA PRO A 182 17.09 -37.38 -28.42
C PRO A 182 18.55 -36.95 -28.44
N LYS A 183 19.17 -36.90 -27.26
CA LYS A 183 20.61 -36.71 -27.15
C LYS A 183 21.21 -38.09 -26.97
N CYS A 184 21.99 -38.51 -27.95
CA CYS A 184 22.53 -39.86 -28.01
C CYS A 184 24.01 -39.86 -27.63
N ILE A 185 24.45 -40.97 -27.03
CA ILE A 185 25.84 -41.31 -26.74
C ILE A 185 26.11 -42.74 -27.23
N GLY A 186 27.36 -43.10 -27.50
CA GLY A 186 27.74 -44.48 -27.75
C GLY A 186 27.31 -45.43 -26.63
N ASP A 187 26.96 -46.66 -26.99
CA ASP A 187 26.61 -47.74 -26.06
C ASP A 187 27.89 -48.29 -25.40
N ASP A 188 28.45 -47.53 -24.46
CA ASP A 188 29.75 -47.80 -23.84
C ASP A 188 29.79 -49.15 -23.10
N ASP A 189 28.68 -49.57 -22.49
CA ASP A 189 28.57 -50.87 -21.80
C ASP A 189 28.88 -52.05 -22.75
N LYS A 190 28.59 -51.93 -24.06
CA LYS A 190 28.94 -52.96 -25.07
C LYS A 190 30.42 -53.00 -25.45
N LYS A 191 31.20 -51.99 -25.07
CA LYS A 191 32.67 -51.98 -25.28
C LYS A 191 33.42 -52.58 -24.10
N CYS A 192 32.75 -52.88 -22.99
CA CYS A 192 33.36 -53.49 -21.81
C CYS A 192 33.44 -55.02 -21.91
N PRO A 193 34.41 -55.65 -21.20
CA PRO A 193 34.45 -57.09 -21.01
C PRO A 193 33.18 -57.66 -20.37
N GLU A 194 32.91 -58.94 -20.58
CA GLU A 194 31.78 -59.63 -19.96
C GLU A 194 31.93 -59.63 -18.43
N GLY A 195 30.92 -59.08 -17.73
CA GLY A 195 30.93 -58.90 -16.27
C GLY A 195 31.35 -57.49 -15.78
N GLU A 196 31.72 -56.57 -16.68
CA GLU A 196 32.04 -55.19 -16.37
C GLU A 196 31.01 -54.21 -16.96
N THR A 197 30.86 -53.02 -16.37
CA THR A 197 30.08 -51.91 -16.97
C THR A 197 30.92 -50.65 -17.08
N ALA A 198 30.48 -49.72 -17.94
CA ALA A 198 31.22 -48.49 -18.23
C ALA A 198 30.95 -47.39 -17.20
N GLU A 199 31.98 -46.60 -16.88
CA GLU A 199 31.81 -45.30 -16.24
C GLU A 199 30.86 -44.39 -17.04
N THR A 200 29.99 -43.66 -16.33
CA THR A 200 29.13 -42.68 -16.98
C THR A 200 29.94 -41.47 -17.45
N ARG A 201 29.93 -41.23 -18.76
CA ARG A 201 30.66 -40.13 -19.42
C ARG A 201 30.58 -38.80 -18.66
N ARG A 202 31.74 -38.16 -18.45
CA ARG A 202 31.83 -36.85 -17.81
C ARG A 202 31.07 -35.80 -18.62
N ALA A 203 30.34 -34.93 -17.91
CA ALA A 203 29.53 -33.90 -18.54
C ALA A 203 30.36 -33.00 -19.48
N ASN A 204 29.82 -32.73 -20.67
CA ASN A 204 30.39 -31.86 -21.70
C ASN A 204 31.73 -32.31 -22.31
N ARG A 205 32.21 -33.54 -22.05
CA ARG A 205 33.27 -34.14 -22.87
C ARG A 205 32.70 -34.41 -24.26
N LYS A 206 33.04 -33.57 -25.23
CA LYS A 206 32.85 -33.92 -26.65
C LYS A 206 33.76 -35.10 -26.97
N VAL A 207 33.21 -36.07 -27.68
CA VAL A 207 33.96 -37.16 -28.31
C VAL A 207 33.93 -36.84 -29.80
N ASP A 208 35.09 -36.64 -30.41
CA ASP A 208 35.16 -36.23 -31.82
C ASP A 208 34.80 -37.39 -32.77
N ASN A 209 35.00 -38.65 -32.33
CA ASN A 209 34.47 -39.85 -32.97
C ASN A 209 33.97 -40.86 -31.92
N GLU A 210 32.66 -41.17 -31.93
CA GLU A 210 32.01 -42.14 -31.02
C GLU A 210 32.56 -43.57 -31.15
N ALA A 211 33.08 -43.94 -32.32
CA ALA A 211 33.70 -45.26 -32.53
C ALA A 211 34.96 -45.43 -31.65
N ASP A 212 35.81 -44.40 -31.60
CA ASP A 212 37.15 -44.44 -31.01
C ASP A 212 37.15 -44.18 -29.49
N TYR A 213 35.99 -43.96 -28.88
CA TYR A 213 35.88 -43.78 -27.43
C TYR A 213 36.06 -45.09 -26.67
N GLU A 214 37.16 -45.20 -25.92
CA GLU A 214 37.39 -46.27 -24.94
C GLU A 214 36.80 -45.86 -23.58
N PRO A 215 35.76 -46.55 -23.08
CA PRO A 215 35.24 -46.32 -21.74
C PRO A 215 36.16 -46.94 -20.68
N SER A 216 36.17 -46.35 -19.48
CA SER A 216 36.73 -47.00 -18.31
C SER A 216 35.72 -48.03 -17.81
N CYS A 217 36.07 -49.31 -17.91
CA CYS A 217 35.25 -50.44 -17.45
C CYS A 217 35.74 -50.91 -16.07
N ALA A 218 34.80 -51.43 -15.27
CA ALA A 218 35.12 -52.15 -14.03
C ALA A 218 33.98 -53.11 -13.66
N PRO A 219 34.24 -54.12 -12.80
CA PRO A 219 33.20 -54.97 -12.23
C PRO A 219 32.10 -54.16 -11.55
N ASP A 220 30.85 -54.55 -11.81
CA ASP A 220 29.65 -53.88 -11.33
C ASP A 220 28.83 -54.85 -10.46
N ASP A 221 28.65 -54.49 -9.18
CA ASP A 221 27.89 -55.28 -8.20
C ASP A 221 26.36 -55.04 -8.31
N ASP A 222 25.90 -53.97 -8.99
CA ASP A 222 24.48 -53.63 -9.22
C ASP A 222 24.24 -53.04 -10.64
N PRO A 223 24.45 -53.84 -11.72
CA PRO A 223 24.32 -53.37 -13.10
C PRO A 223 22.89 -52.92 -13.49
N ASN A 224 21.90 -53.17 -12.63
CA ASN A 224 20.51 -52.78 -12.78
C ASN A 224 20.10 -51.58 -11.92
N HIS A 225 21.06 -50.88 -11.29
CA HIS A 225 20.83 -49.73 -10.43
C HIS A 225 19.90 -48.69 -11.06
N LYS A 226 18.96 -48.17 -10.26
CA LYS A 226 18.00 -47.13 -10.68
C LYS A 226 17.82 -46.12 -9.57
N CYS A 227 17.87 -44.85 -9.95
CA CYS A 227 17.56 -43.75 -9.05
C CYS A 227 16.05 -43.55 -8.90
N ASP A 228 15.59 -43.38 -7.66
CA ASP A 228 14.17 -43.16 -7.34
C ASP A 228 13.63 -41.82 -7.88
N ASP A 229 14.44 -40.76 -7.84
CA ASP A 229 14.06 -39.45 -8.37
C ASP A 229 14.24 -39.42 -9.89
N LYS A 230 13.12 -39.30 -10.63
CA LYS A 230 13.05 -39.14 -12.09
C LYS A 230 13.81 -37.93 -12.64
N ASN A 231 14.21 -36.99 -11.78
CA ASN A 231 15.06 -35.84 -12.10
C ASN A 231 16.57 -36.14 -11.98
N THR A 232 16.92 -37.36 -11.57
CA THR A 232 18.29 -37.85 -11.43
C THR A 232 18.57 -39.02 -12.37
N TYR A 233 19.84 -39.30 -12.59
CA TYR A 233 20.34 -40.42 -13.38
C TYR A 233 21.40 -41.18 -12.58
N ASP A 234 21.54 -42.48 -12.87
CA ASP A 234 22.64 -43.30 -12.37
C ASP A 234 23.96 -42.79 -12.96
N HIS A 235 24.82 -42.23 -12.12
CA HIS A 235 26.17 -41.85 -12.47
C HIS A 235 27.17 -42.84 -11.86
N ARG A 236 27.66 -43.72 -12.74
CA ARG A 236 28.68 -44.73 -12.48
C ARG A 236 30.07 -44.12 -12.52
N HIS A 237 30.89 -44.44 -11.52
CA HIS A 237 32.31 -44.07 -11.46
C HIS A 237 33.11 -45.26 -10.92
N ALA A 238 34.23 -45.60 -11.54
CA ALA A 238 35.12 -46.64 -11.07
C ALA A 238 35.92 -46.11 -9.88
N VAL A 239 35.86 -46.80 -8.75
CA VAL A 239 36.59 -46.45 -7.52
C VAL A 239 37.03 -47.77 -6.87
N ASP A 240 38.30 -47.87 -6.51
CA ASP A 240 38.90 -49.08 -5.92
C ASP A 240 38.77 -50.35 -6.81
N GLY A 241 38.72 -50.16 -8.14
CA GLY A 241 38.57 -51.26 -9.11
C GLY A 241 37.16 -51.83 -9.25
N LYS A 242 36.12 -51.11 -8.78
CA LYS A 242 34.70 -51.44 -8.98
C LYS A 242 33.87 -50.23 -9.37
N ILE A 243 32.75 -50.45 -10.03
CA ILE A 243 31.75 -49.39 -10.28
C ILE A 243 31.03 -49.04 -8.97
N LYS A 244 30.91 -47.74 -8.70
CA LYS A 244 30.04 -47.18 -7.66
C LYS A 244 28.98 -46.29 -8.31
N HIS A 245 27.72 -46.54 -7.96
CA HIS A 245 26.56 -45.79 -8.44
C HIS A 245 26.31 -44.55 -7.58
N THR A 246 25.98 -43.43 -8.22
CA THR A 246 25.55 -42.21 -7.52
C THR A 246 24.44 -41.50 -8.29
N CYS A 247 23.33 -41.18 -7.62
CA CYS A 247 22.23 -40.48 -8.26
C CYS A 247 22.54 -38.97 -8.41
N ARG A 248 22.72 -38.50 -9.65
CA ARG A 248 23.03 -37.09 -9.96
C ARG A 248 21.90 -36.41 -10.71
N SER A 249 21.68 -35.13 -10.46
CA SER A 249 20.64 -34.36 -11.17
C SER A 249 20.92 -34.27 -12.67
N THR A 250 19.90 -34.52 -13.49
CA THR A 250 20.00 -34.39 -14.96
C THR A 250 20.24 -32.94 -15.40
N ARG A 251 20.78 -32.74 -16.61
CA ARG A 251 21.02 -31.40 -17.18
C ARG A 251 19.72 -30.62 -17.30
N LYS A 252 18.63 -31.25 -17.77
CA LYS A 252 17.29 -30.64 -17.80
C LYS A 252 16.88 -30.09 -16.43
N THR A 253 17.04 -30.86 -15.37
CA THR A 253 16.73 -30.41 -14.00
C THR A 253 17.63 -29.26 -13.53
N GLN A 254 18.90 -29.23 -13.94
CA GLN A 254 19.81 -28.11 -13.64
C GLN A 254 19.42 -26.83 -14.42
N GLU A 255 19.12 -26.96 -15.71
CA GLU A 255 18.63 -25.87 -16.56
C GLU A 255 17.31 -25.30 -16.04
N ASP A 256 16.35 -26.16 -15.68
CA ASP A 256 15.06 -25.76 -15.08
C ASP A 256 15.25 -25.03 -13.73
N LYS A 257 16.19 -25.49 -12.89
CA LYS A 257 16.55 -24.81 -11.63
C LYS A 257 17.16 -23.43 -11.89
N GLN A 258 18.06 -23.31 -12.88
CA GLN A 258 18.66 -22.02 -13.26
C GLN A 258 17.65 -21.06 -13.86
N LYS A 259 16.75 -21.55 -14.73
CA LYS A 259 15.65 -20.76 -15.32
C LYS A 259 14.71 -20.22 -14.25
N LYS A 260 14.21 -21.08 -13.35
CA LYS A 260 13.38 -20.69 -12.19
C LYS A 260 14.10 -19.74 -11.22
N TYR A 261 15.43 -19.73 -11.18
CA TYR A 261 16.19 -18.74 -10.41
C TYR A 261 16.21 -17.38 -11.13
N LYS A 262 16.55 -17.34 -12.42
CA LYS A 262 16.53 -16.10 -13.23
C LYS A 262 15.15 -15.43 -13.21
N GLU A 263 14.09 -16.18 -13.49
CA GLU A 263 12.70 -15.69 -13.46
C GLU A 263 12.33 -15.02 -12.13
N ARG A 264 12.78 -15.58 -10.99
CA ARG A 264 12.57 -14.99 -9.66
C ARG A 264 13.37 -13.71 -9.45
N VAL A 265 14.63 -13.67 -9.89
CA VAL A 265 15.50 -12.48 -9.77
C VAL A 265 14.95 -11.32 -10.62
N ASP A 266 14.54 -11.59 -11.86
CA ASP A 266 14.03 -10.56 -12.76
C ASP A 266 12.64 -10.06 -12.30
N SER A 267 11.78 -10.96 -11.80
CA SER A 267 10.52 -10.59 -11.13
C SER A 267 10.74 -9.73 -9.87
N ALA A 268 11.81 -9.98 -9.11
CA ALA A 268 12.14 -9.20 -7.92
C ALA A 268 12.67 -7.79 -8.27
N LYS A 269 13.49 -7.68 -9.33
CA LYS A 269 13.95 -6.39 -9.86
C LYS A 269 12.78 -5.52 -10.33
N GLY A 270 11.90 -6.07 -11.19
CA GLY A 270 10.75 -5.33 -11.70
C GLY A 270 9.82 -4.81 -10.59
N LYS A 271 9.61 -5.59 -9.52
CA LYS A 271 8.85 -5.13 -8.33
C LYS A 271 9.55 -4.00 -7.56
N LYS A 272 10.88 -4.01 -7.49
CA LYS A 272 11.64 -2.92 -6.85
C LYS A 272 11.52 -1.62 -7.64
N ASP A 273 11.68 -1.67 -8.96
CA ASP A 273 11.64 -0.48 -9.82
C ASP A 273 10.25 0.18 -9.81
N VAL A 274 9.17 -0.61 -9.76
CA VAL A 274 7.80 -0.12 -9.57
C VAL A 274 7.64 0.55 -8.20
N ASN A 275 8.05 -0.11 -7.11
CA ASN A 275 7.96 0.46 -5.76
C ASN A 275 8.76 1.78 -5.62
N ASP A 276 9.95 1.86 -6.20
CA ASP A 276 10.79 3.06 -6.13
C ASP A 276 10.22 4.19 -7.01
N LYS A 277 9.57 3.88 -8.13
CA LYS A 277 8.80 4.84 -8.94
C LYS A 277 7.57 5.36 -8.18
N ASP A 278 6.80 4.48 -7.54
CA ASP A 278 5.60 4.86 -6.80
C ASP A 278 5.92 5.70 -5.56
N LYS A 279 7.02 5.40 -4.86
CA LYS A 279 7.57 6.25 -3.79
C LYS A 279 7.94 7.64 -4.30
N ARG A 280 8.68 7.74 -5.41
CA ARG A 280 9.05 9.03 -6.02
C ARG A 280 7.81 9.83 -6.43
N ASN A 281 6.80 9.17 -7.00
CA ASN A 281 5.54 9.81 -7.37
C ASN A 281 4.73 10.26 -6.14
N LYS A 282 4.69 9.46 -5.05
CA LYS A 282 4.11 9.89 -3.77
C LYS A 282 4.83 11.13 -3.25
N ALA A 283 6.16 11.12 -3.19
CA ALA A 283 6.95 12.26 -2.70
C ALA A 283 6.73 13.54 -3.51
N ARG A 284 6.62 13.42 -4.85
CA ARG A 284 6.21 14.52 -5.74
C ARG A 284 4.81 15.05 -5.40
N ARG A 285 3.80 14.17 -5.30
CA ARG A 285 2.43 14.56 -4.90
C ARG A 285 2.40 15.24 -3.53
N THR A 286 3.09 14.68 -2.53
CA THR A 286 3.20 15.25 -1.18
C THR A 286 3.70 16.70 -1.25
N ARG A 287 4.80 16.92 -1.98
CA ARG A 287 5.40 18.25 -2.14
C ARG A 287 4.50 19.21 -2.91
N ALA A 288 3.89 18.77 -4.00
CA ALA A 288 2.96 19.56 -4.79
C ALA A 288 1.71 19.96 -3.99
N GLY A 289 1.11 19.02 -3.25
CA GLY A 289 -0.02 19.26 -2.36
C GLY A 289 0.33 20.21 -1.21
N TRP A 290 1.49 20.04 -0.57
CA TRP A 290 2.00 20.97 0.45
C TRP A 290 2.19 22.38 -0.09
N CYS A 291 2.87 22.52 -1.24
CA CYS A 291 3.18 23.82 -1.84
C CYS A 291 1.93 24.55 -2.34
N TRP A 292 0.99 23.83 -2.94
CA TRP A 292 -0.30 24.40 -3.33
C TRP A 292 -1.08 24.86 -2.11
N LEU A 293 -1.15 24.04 -1.05
CA LEU A 293 -1.88 24.38 0.18
C LEU A 293 -1.30 25.62 0.87
N MET A 294 0.03 25.72 0.94
CA MET A 294 0.74 26.87 1.50
C MET A 294 0.44 28.15 0.71
N LEU A 295 0.62 28.13 -0.61
CA LEU A 295 0.42 29.32 -1.47
C LEU A 295 -1.06 29.74 -1.56
N ALA A 296 -1.99 28.78 -1.51
CA ALA A 296 -3.41 29.06 -1.38
C ALA A 296 -3.75 29.75 -0.05
N SER A 297 -3.07 29.37 1.04
CA SER A 297 -3.39 29.85 2.39
C SER A 297 -2.76 31.19 2.74
N ILE A 298 -1.71 31.59 2.02
CA ILE A 298 -1.20 32.98 2.06
C ILE A 298 -1.88 33.90 1.03
N GLU A 299 -2.75 33.36 0.16
CA GLU A 299 -3.36 34.07 -0.98
C GLU A 299 -2.29 34.67 -1.92
N ALA A 300 -1.38 33.83 -2.42
CA ALA A 300 -0.37 34.24 -3.40
C ALA A 300 -1.01 34.76 -4.73
N PRO A 301 -0.31 35.56 -5.55
CA PRO A 301 -0.89 36.22 -6.75
C PRO A 301 -1.53 35.32 -7.83
N ALA A 302 -1.20 34.02 -7.88
CA ALA A 302 -1.82 33.02 -8.74
C ALA A 302 -2.78 32.05 -8.00
N PHE A 303 -3.05 32.34 -6.73
CA PHE A 303 -3.81 31.54 -5.79
C PHE A 303 -4.86 32.42 -5.09
N THR A 304 -5.48 33.32 -5.85
CA THR A 304 -6.49 34.25 -5.31
C THR A 304 -7.75 33.50 -4.88
N THR A 305 -8.53 34.09 -3.97
CA THR A 305 -9.79 33.52 -3.51
C THR A 305 -10.74 33.14 -4.67
N GLU A 306 -10.77 33.93 -5.74
CA GLU A 306 -11.60 33.69 -6.93
C GLU A 306 -11.08 32.51 -7.76
N GLU A 307 -9.77 32.49 -8.07
CA GLU A 307 -9.16 31.40 -8.83
C GLU A 307 -9.22 30.06 -8.09
N LEU A 308 -9.07 30.08 -6.76
CA LEU A 308 -9.28 28.92 -5.90
C LEU A 308 -10.74 28.47 -5.93
N GLN A 309 -11.72 29.36 -5.67
CA GLN A 309 -13.13 28.97 -5.57
C GLN A 309 -13.70 28.28 -6.82
N ASP A 310 -13.13 28.54 -8.00
CA ASP A 310 -13.54 27.92 -9.25
C ASP A 310 -12.83 26.61 -9.59
N LEU A 311 -11.75 26.25 -8.88
CA LEU A 311 -10.98 25.05 -9.16
C LEU A 311 -11.82 23.80 -8.84
N THR A 312 -11.97 22.90 -9.81
CA THR A 312 -12.64 21.60 -9.62
C THR A 312 -11.72 20.59 -8.93
N GLN A 313 -12.30 19.52 -8.38
CA GLN A 313 -11.52 18.44 -7.79
C GLN A 313 -10.62 17.76 -8.84
N ASP A 314 -11.12 17.50 -10.05
CA ASP A 314 -10.33 16.88 -11.13
C ASP A 314 -9.11 17.77 -11.52
N GLU A 315 -9.27 19.09 -11.51
CA GLU A 315 -8.16 20.03 -11.75
C GLU A 315 -7.14 20.04 -10.61
N LEU A 316 -7.59 20.08 -9.35
CA LEU A 316 -6.72 20.03 -8.16
C LEU A 316 -5.92 18.72 -8.12
N ASP A 317 -6.61 17.59 -8.24
CA ASP A 317 -6.03 16.25 -8.15
C ASP A 317 -5.03 16.03 -9.29
N GLY A 318 -5.41 16.41 -10.52
CA GLY A 318 -4.54 16.32 -11.68
C GLY A 318 -3.32 17.25 -11.62
N MET A 319 -3.45 18.44 -11.02
CA MET A 319 -2.35 19.39 -10.85
C MET A 319 -1.33 18.88 -9.84
N ILE A 320 -1.76 18.28 -8.73
CA ILE A 320 -0.87 17.74 -7.68
C ILE A 320 -0.07 16.53 -8.20
N ASP A 321 -0.68 15.71 -9.06
CA ASP A 321 0.01 14.59 -9.73
C ASP A 321 0.78 15.04 -11.00
N THR A 322 0.68 16.32 -11.40
CA THR A 322 1.46 16.92 -12.49
C THR A 322 2.70 17.60 -11.92
N TRP A 323 3.85 16.95 -12.04
CA TRP A 323 5.15 17.59 -11.79
C TRP A 323 5.47 18.57 -12.94
N PRO A 324 5.60 19.89 -12.70
CA PRO A 324 5.60 20.89 -13.76
C PRO A 324 6.91 20.99 -14.54
N ASP A 325 8.04 20.58 -13.94
CA ASP A 325 9.38 20.69 -14.54
C ASP A 325 10.23 19.48 -14.12
N GLU A 326 10.83 18.79 -15.10
CA GLU A 326 11.70 17.64 -14.87
C GLU A 326 13.06 18.03 -14.25
N ASN A 327 13.46 19.30 -14.35
CA ASN A 327 14.67 19.83 -13.73
C ASN A 327 14.54 19.98 -12.21
N ILE A 328 13.31 20.10 -11.69
CA ILE A 328 13.08 20.13 -10.24
C ILE A 328 13.27 18.71 -9.70
N LEU A 329 14.35 18.52 -8.94
CA LEU A 329 14.68 17.22 -8.36
C LEU A 329 13.52 16.71 -7.49
N THR A 330 13.35 15.39 -7.51
CA THR A 330 12.36 14.73 -6.65
C THR A 330 12.77 14.96 -5.20
N PRO A 331 11.87 15.43 -4.32
CA PRO A 331 12.20 15.65 -2.92
C PRO A 331 12.57 14.33 -2.24
N PRO A 332 13.45 14.36 -1.21
CA PRO A 332 13.81 13.17 -0.45
C PRO A 332 12.62 12.64 0.37
N ASP A 333 12.76 11.40 0.81
CA ASP A 333 11.85 10.71 1.73
C ASP A 333 10.38 10.73 1.25
N GLU A 334 9.43 11.11 2.11
CA GLU A 334 8.01 11.18 1.78
C GLU A 334 7.62 12.48 1.05
N GLY A 335 8.54 13.41 0.84
CA GLY A 335 8.32 14.70 0.18
C GLY A 335 7.74 15.83 1.04
N GLU A 336 7.34 15.55 2.29
CA GLU A 336 6.80 16.53 3.24
C GLU A 336 7.85 17.60 3.64
N ILE A 337 7.39 18.79 4.04
CA ILE A 337 8.21 19.76 4.79
C ILE A 337 7.87 19.61 6.27
N PRO A 338 8.81 19.21 7.15
CA PRO A 338 8.55 19.08 8.57
C PRO A 338 8.15 20.42 9.19
N ASP A 339 7.11 20.43 10.02
CA ASP A 339 6.48 21.65 10.52
C ASP A 339 7.46 22.62 11.20
N HIS A 340 8.41 22.11 11.98
CA HIS A 340 9.40 22.94 12.67
C HIS A 340 10.37 23.70 11.73
N LYS A 341 10.39 23.38 10.43
CA LYS A 341 11.10 24.17 9.40
C LYS A 341 10.33 25.42 9.00
N VAL A 342 9.02 25.44 9.23
CA VAL A 342 8.09 26.43 8.70
C VAL A 342 7.74 27.45 9.78
N LYS A 343 8.02 28.71 9.49
CA LYS A 343 7.56 29.87 10.26
C LYS A 343 6.44 30.57 9.50
N ILE A 344 5.45 31.04 10.23
CA ILE A 344 4.25 31.71 9.70
C ILE A 344 4.10 33.05 10.41
N SER A 345 4.22 34.12 9.64
CA SER A 345 4.11 35.52 10.09
C SER A 345 2.82 36.12 9.48
N PRO A 346 1.73 36.29 10.25
CA PRO A 346 0.51 36.89 9.71
C PRO A 346 0.72 38.37 9.39
N ILE A 347 0.15 38.84 8.29
CA ILE A 347 0.17 40.26 7.92
C ILE A 347 -1.02 40.92 8.62
N LEU A 348 -0.73 41.88 9.51
CA LEU A 348 -1.65 42.56 10.46
C LEU A 348 -2.95 43.18 9.88
N ARG A 349 -3.18 43.12 8.57
CA ARG A 349 -4.40 43.64 7.91
C ARG A 349 -5.56 42.66 7.88
N VAL A 350 -5.32 41.37 8.16
CA VAL A 350 -6.37 40.34 8.21
C VAL A 350 -6.44 39.78 9.63
N SER A 351 -7.35 40.32 10.44
CA SER A 351 -7.71 39.71 11.72
C SER A 351 -8.34 38.35 11.43
N THR A 352 -7.58 37.26 11.61
CA THR A 352 -8.04 35.87 11.43
C THR A 352 -8.93 35.43 12.60
N VAL A 353 -10.00 36.19 12.86
CA VAL A 353 -11.07 35.87 13.83
C VAL A 353 -12.02 34.84 13.19
N GLY A 354 -11.45 33.70 12.81
CA GLY A 354 -12.16 32.55 12.27
C GLY A 354 -12.22 31.44 13.32
N GLU A 355 -13.43 31.04 13.71
CA GLU A 355 -13.67 29.94 14.65
C GLU A 355 -13.44 28.54 14.04
N SER A 356 -12.70 28.44 12.93
CA SER A 356 -12.34 27.16 12.35
C SER A 356 -11.27 26.49 13.21
N SER A 357 -11.62 25.38 13.87
CA SER A 357 -10.69 24.55 14.64
C SER A 357 -9.60 23.85 13.77
N ALA A 358 -9.63 24.02 12.44
CA ALA A 358 -8.66 23.46 11.51
C ALA A 358 -7.25 24.04 11.71
N ALA A 359 -6.45 23.38 12.55
CA ALA A 359 -5.03 23.63 12.71
C ALA A 359 -4.25 23.54 11.38
N GLY A 360 -3.07 24.13 11.33
CA GLY A 360 -2.24 24.22 10.13
C GLY A 360 -2.55 25.43 9.25
N PHE A 361 -2.37 25.26 7.94
CA PHE A 361 -2.55 26.32 6.94
C PHE A 361 -4.02 26.81 6.83
N GLY A 362 -4.99 25.95 7.14
CA GLY A 362 -6.41 26.28 7.09
C GLY A 362 -6.78 27.51 7.93
N GLY A 363 -6.24 27.63 9.14
CA GLY A 363 -6.51 28.76 10.04
C GLY A 363 -5.99 30.13 9.58
N ILE A 364 -5.22 30.21 8.49
CA ILE A 364 -4.62 31.47 7.99
C ILE A 364 -5.53 32.15 6.97
N ALA A 365 -6.29 31.39 6.17
CA ALA A 365 -7.17 31.94 5.14
C ALA A 365 -8.58 31.35 5.19
N SER A 366 -9.56 32.22 5.48
CA SER A 366 -10.99 31.89 5.36
C SER A 366 -11.39 31.49 3.92
N ALA A 367 -10.61 31.88 2.92
CA ALA A 367 -10.78 31.49 1.52
C ALA A 367 -10.52 30.00 1.29
N VAL A 368 -9.41 29.48 1.83
CA VAL A 368 -9.03 28.06 1.73
C VAL A 368 -10.03 27.18 2.45
N ILE A 369 -10.46 27.56 3.66
CA ILE A 369 -11.53 26.84 4.38
C ILE A 369 -12.83 26.81 3.55
N ARG A 370 -13.24 27.94 2.96
CA ARG A 370 -14.44 28.01 2.10
C ARG A 370 -14.30 27.15 0.84
N PHE A 371 -13.12 27.12 0.22
CA PHE A 371 -12.81 26.25 -0.91
C PHE A 371 -12.93 24.77 -0.55
N PHE A 372 -12.28 24.32 0.54
CA PHE A 372 -12.39 22.94 1.02
C PHE A 372 -13.83 22.57 1.40
N ALA A 373 -14.56 23.47 2.05
CA ALA A 373 -15.98 23.26 2.36
C ALA A 373 -16.84 23.10 1.09
N LYS A 374 -16.56 23.88 0.02
CA LYS A 374 -17.28 23.82 -1.26
C LYS A 374 -17.00 22.52 -2.03
N LEU A 375 -15.74 22.09 -2.09
CA LEU A 375 -15.33 20.86 -2.79
C LEU A 375 -15.72 19.59 -2.03
N PHE A 376 -15.25 19.47 -0.79
CA PHE A 376 -15.32 18.20 -0.04
C PHE A 376 -16.60 18.09 0.81
N GLY A 377 -17.25 19.21 1.14
CA GLY A 377 -18.52 19.22 1.86
C GLY A 377 -19.73 18.70 1.08
N LYS A 378 -19.65 18.61 -0.27
CA LYS A 378 -20.75 18.07 -1.10
C LYS A 378 -20.71 16.56 -1.30
N ALA A 379 -19.59 15.89 -1.00
CA ALA A 379 -19.43 14.46 -1.26
C ALA A 379 -20.12 13.55 -0.21
N GLY A 380 -20.38 14.06 1.00
CA GLY A 380 -20.89 13.28 2.13
C GLY A 380 -22.37 13.52 2.45
N LYS A 381 -23.30 13.09 1.58
CA LYS A 381 -24.76 13.15 1.88
C LYS A 381 -25.28 11.91 2.64
N GLY A 382 -24.39 11.08 3.16
CA GLY A 382 -24.65 9.70 3.60
C GLY A 382 -24.06 9.29 4.96
N SER A 383 -23.90 10.21 5.91
CA SER A 383 -23.84 9.91 7.36
C SER A 383 -23.91 11.21 8.17
N GLY A 384 -24.59 11.21 9.31
CA GLY A 384 -24.73 12.39 10.15
C GLY A 384 -23.43 12.72 10.88
N GLY A 385 -22.67 13.71 10.38
CA GLY A 385 -21.37 14.09 10.93
C GLY A 385 -20.67 15.22 10.18
N GLY A 386 -21.44 16.15 9.58
CA GLY A 386 -20.90 17.21 8.72
C GLY A 386 -20.29 18.39 9.49
N GLY A 387 -19.09 18.21 10.06
CA GLY A 387 -18.40 19.29 10.77
C GLY A 387 -16.88 19.10 10.88
N SER A 388 -16.11 20.02 10.27
CA SER A 388 -14.63 20.18 10.31
C SER A 388 -13.73 18.99 9.89
N SER A 389 -14.07 17.75 10.23
CA SER A 389 -13.25 16.54 10.05
C SER A 389 -12.86 16.29 8.59
N GLY A 390 -13.81 16.37 7.65
CA GLY A 390 -13.53 16.17 6.22
C GLY A 390 -12.55 17.18 5.62
N ILE A 391 -12.57 18.44 6.10
CA ILE A 391 -11.61 19.47 5.65
C ILE A 391 -10.21 19.14 6.18
N ARG A 392 -10.11 18.70 7.45
CA ARG A 392 -8.83 18.29 8.06
C ARG A 392 -8.25 17.06 7.36
N SER A 393 -9.07 16.07 7.01
CA SER A 393 -8.62 14.90 6.24
C SER A 393 -8.07 15.33 4.88
N ALA A 394 -8.84 16.12 4.11
CA ALA A 394 -8.38 16.63 2.81
C ALA A 394 -7.07 17.43 2.92
N VAL A 395 -6.94 18.32 3.91
CA VAL A 395 -5.71 19.08 4.19
C VAL A 395 -4.54 18.15 4.56
N LYS A 396 -4.76 17.15 5.42
CA LYS A 396 -3.75 16.16 5.82
C LYS A 396 -3.30 15.31 4.63
N GLU A 397 -4.24 14.79 3.85
CA GLU A 397 -3.98 13.96 2.67
C GLU A 397 -3.21 14.71 1.58
N LEU A 398 -3.48 16.01 1.40
CA LEU A 398 -2.70 16.89 0.52
C LEU A 398 -1.28 17.12 1.03
N LYS A 399 -1.14 17.37 2.34
CA LYS A 399 0.14 17.63 3.00
C LYS A 399 1.06 16.40 3.02
N THR A 400 0.50 15.18 3.12
CA THR A 400 1.23 13.90 3.25
C THR A 400 1.24 13.04 1.98
N GLY A 401 0.63 13.52 0.89
CA GLY A 401 0.47 12.74 -0.35
C GLY A 401 -0.33 11.44 -0.17
N GLY A 402 -1.20 11.40 0.85
CA GLY A 402 -2.07 10.26 1.15
C GLY A 402 -3.15 10.00 0.08
N ARG A 403 -3.37 10.96 -0.82
CA ARG A 403 -4.27 10.82 -1.97
C ARG A 403 -3.67 9.86 -2.99
N SER A 404 -4.52 8.99 -3.54
CA SER A 404 -4.20 8.13 -4.68
C SER A 404 -3.68 8.95 -5.86
N ALA A 405 -2.93 8.31 -6.76
CA ALA A 405 -2.58 8.93 -8.05
C ALA A 405 -3.84 9.42 -8.78
N ALA A 406 -3.72 10.53 -9.51
CA ALA A 406 -4.85 11.15 -10.16
C ALA A 406 -5.30 10.30 -11.37
N SER A 407 -6.61 10.33 -11.66
CA SER A 407 -7.10 9.68 -12.87
C SER A 407 -6.52 10.37 -14.12
N GLY A 408 -6.37 9.63 -15.23
CA GLY A 408 -5.94 10.24 -16.50
C GLY A 408 -6.86 11.39 -16.96
N LYS A 409 -8.15 11.34 -16.59
CA LYS A 409 -9.11 12.43 -16.79
C LYS A 409 -8.76 13.66 -15.95
N ALA A 410 -8.45 13.49 -14.66
CA ALA A 410 -8.03 14.58 -13.77
C ALA A 410 -6.74 15.24 -14.27
N ILE A 411 -5.71 14.46 -14.63
CA ILE A 411 -4.47 14.96 -15.22
C ILE A 411 -4.75 15.74 -16.51
N GLN A 412 -5.64 15.27 -17.38
CA GLN A 412 -6.02 15.98 -18.60
C GLN A 412 -6.80 17.27 -18.30
N SER A 413 -7.69 17.26 -17.31
CA SER A 413 -8.43 18.43 -16.82
C SER A 413 -7.46 19.53 -16.37
N ALA A 414 -6.51 19.16 -15.50
CA ALA A 414 -5.43 20.03 -15.02
C ALA A 414 -4.54 20.59 -16.16
N LYS A 415 -4.21 19.77 -17.17
CA LYS A 415 -3.45 20.24 -18.35
C LYS A 415 -4.24 21.22 -19.22
N SER A 416 -5.56 21.03 -19.34
CA SER A 416 -6.44 21.91 -20.11
C SER A 416 -6.87 23.19 -19.38
N SER A 417 -6.76 23.22 -18.05
CA SER A 417 -7.21 24.33 -17.22
C SER A 417 -6.22 25.49 -17.24
N THR A 418 -6.66 26.65 -17.73
CA THR A 418 -5.86 27.88 -17.73
C THR A 418 -5.47 28.33 -16.32
N LYS A 419 -6.32 28.05 -15.32
CA LYS A 419 -6.07 28.37 -13.89
C LYS A 419 -4.95 27.50 -13.32
N VAL A 420 -5.02 26.19 -13.56
CA VAL A 420 -3.92 25.27 -13.21
C VAL A 420 -2.63 25.64 -13.95
N GLN A 421 -2.70 25.93 -15.26
CA GLN A 421 -1.52 26.32 -16.02
C GLN A 421 -0.89 27.64 -15.54
N LYS A 422 -1.66 28.55 -14.93
CA LYS A 422 -1.14 29.73 -14.21
C LYS A 422 -0.43 29.30 -12.92
N MET A 423 -1.09 28.51 -12.07
CA MET A 423 -0.53 28.01 -10.79
C MET A 423 0.76 27.20 -10.98
N LEU A 424 0.81 26.30 -11.97
CA LEU A 424 1.99 25.47 -12.26
C LEU A 424 3.18 26.28 -12.79
N LYS A 425 2.95 27.49 -13.31
CA LYS A 425 4.00 28.40 -13.82
C LYS A 425 4.33 29.55 -12.85
N GLU A 426 3.62 29.63 -11.73
CA GLU A 426 3.87 30.64 -10.71
C GLU A 426 5.28 30.42 -10.11
N PRO A 427 6.19 31.42 -10.16
CA PRO A 427 7.56 31.25 -9.66
C PRO A 427 7.60 30.78 -8.20
N ARG A 428 6.69 31.27 -7.35
CA ARG A 428 6.58 30.86 -5.95
C ARG A 428 6.23 29.37 -5.78
N TYR A 429 5.47 28.79 -6.71
CA TYR A 429 5.16 27.36 -6.69
C TYR A 429 6.38 26.52 -7.09
N LEU A 430 7.06 26.89 -8.16
CA LEU A 430 8.30 26.23 -8.62
C LEU A 430 9.43 26.33 -7.57
N ASP A 431 9.57 27.50 -6.93
CA ASP A 431 10.46 27.73 -5.78
C ASP A 431 10.12 26.79 -4.62
N CYS A 432 8.84 26.66 -4.25
CA CYS A 432 8.42 25.77 -3.17
C CYS A 432 8.69 24.30 -3.49
N LEU A 433 8.42 23.86 -4.72
CA LEU A 433 8.72 22.49 -5.18
C LEU A 433 10.22 22.17 -5.10
N SER A 434 11.08 23.15 -5.42
CA SER A 434 12.55 23.02 -5.37
C SER A 434 13.17 23.26 -3.98
N THR A 435 12.36 23.57 -2.95
CA THR A 435 12.85 23.82 -1.58
C THR A 435 13.15 22.50 -0.83
N ALA A 436 14.28 21.83 -1.14
CA ALA A 436 14.65 20.55 -0.53
C ALA A 436 16.11 20.48 -0.01
N PRO A 437 16.37 19.79 1.12
CA PRO A 437 17.70 19.76 1.74
C PRO A 437 18.76 19.05 0.88
N ALA A 438 18.35 18.10 0.02
CA ALA A 438 19.25 17.42 -0.91
C ALA A 438 19.67 18.29 -2.11
N ILE A 439 18.84 19.27 -2.51
CA ILE A 439 19.18 20.21 -3.59
C ILE A 439 20.29 21.17 -3.12
N MET A 440 20.22 21.61 -1.86
CA MET A 440 21.19 22.54 -1.24
C MET A 440 22.64 22.02 -1.16
N LEU A 441 22.86 20.71 -1.28
CA LEU A 441 24.20 20.10 -1.26
C LEU A 441 24.82 19.92 -2.66
N SER A 442 24.05 20.07 -3.74
CA SER A 442 24.51 19.76 -5.11
C SER A 442 24.88 20.98 -5.95
N HIS A 443 24.49 22.19 -5.53
CA HIS A 443 24.75 23.43 -6.27
C HIS A 443 25.64 24.37 -5.45
N ALA A 444 26.95 24.35 -5.77
CA ALA A 444 27.92 25.28 -5.20
C ALA A 444 27.65 26.71 -5.70
N GLY A 445 26.93 27.51 -4.91
CA GLY A 445 26.59 28.89 -5.28
C GLY A 445 26.00 29.71 -4.13
N LEU A 446 24.78 29.40 -3.71
CA LEU A 446 24.07 30.15 -2.66
C LEU A 446 23.27 29.21 -1.75
N PRO A 447 23.64 29.05 -0.46
CA PRO A 447 22.87 28.27 0.50
C PRO A 447 21.67 29.08 0.99
N GLN A 448 20.59 29.14 0.19
CA GLN A 448 19.28 29.53 0.72
C GLN A 448 18.69 28.35 1.51
N ASN A 449 19.30 28.10 2.68
CA ASN A 449 18.74 27.27 3.74
C ASN A 449 17.31 27.71 4.08
N ASN A 450 17.03 29.01 3.90
CA ASN A 450 15.74 29.65 4.12
C ASN A 450 15.14 30.23 2.83
N LYS A 451 13.83 30.07 2.64
CA LYS A 451 13.03 30.65 1.55
C LYS A 451 11.72 31.20 2.09
N ALA A 452 11.51 32.51 1.91
CA ALA A 452 10.25 33.19 2.23
C ALA A 452 9.28 33.17 1.04
N PHE A 453 7.98 33.11 1.36
CA PHE A 453 6.84 33.13 0.47
C PHE A 453 5.82 34.13 1.00
N ASP A 454 5.72 35.30 0.36
CA ASP A 454 4.76 36.35 0.73
C ASP A 454 3.38 36.09 0.13
N GLY A 455 2.35 36.70 0.72
CA GLY A 455 0.98 36.71 0.23
C GLY A 455 0.19 37.92 0.77
N SER A 456 -1.13 37.99 0.56
CA SER A 456 -1.96 39.06 1.14
C SER A 456 -2.33 38.84 2.60
N SER A 457 -2.40 37.58 3.07
CA SER A 457 -2.79 37.24 4.44
C SER A 457 -1.60 36.97 5.38
N ALA A 458 -0.50 36.41 4.86
CA ALA A 458 0.67 36.05 5.65
C ALA A 458 1.95 35.94 4.81
N GLU A 459 3.09 35.93 5.49
CA GLU A 459 4.39 35.48 5.01
C GLU A 459 4.67 34.10 5.60
N VAL A 460 5.11 33.15 4.77
CA VAL A 460 5.53 31.80 5.18
C VAL A 460 6.99 31.59 4.82
N ASP A 461 7.78 31.18 5.79
CA ASP A 461 9.24 31.16 5.69
C ASP A 461 9.75 29.75 6.02
N VAL A 462 10.39 29.09 5.05
CA VAL A 462 10.80 27.68 5.12
C VAL A 462 12.32 27.60 5.27
N ASP A 463 12.78 27.32 6.49
CA ASP A 463 14.19 27.26 6.85
C ASP A 463 14.58 25.84 7.27
N TRP A 464 15.35 25.17 6.40
CA TRP A 464 15.85 23.82 6.63
C TRP A 464 16.91 23.73 7.74
N SER A 465 17.49 24.86 8.19
CA SER A 465 18.42 24.89 9.31
C SER A 465 17.74 24.83 10.69
N ARG A 466 16.44 25.15 10.77
CA ARG A 466 15.67 25.11 12.03
C ARG A 466 15.68 23.73 12.66
N LYS A 467 15.81 23.69 13.98
CA LYS A 467 15.64 22.47 14.79
C LYS A 467 14.23 22.47 15.40
N PRO A 468 13.67 21.31 15.74
CA PRO A 468 12.48 21.24 16.58
C PRO A 468 12.71 22.04 17.87
N ASP A 469 11.76 22.91 18.23
CA ASP A 469 11.79 23.59 19.53
C ASP A 469 11.35 22.57 20.60
N PRO A 470 12.19 22.24 21.60
CA PRO A 470 11.82 21.29 22.65
C PRO A 470 10.65 21.77 23.53
N LYS A 471 10.25 23.04 23.44
CA LYS A 471 9.05 23.58 24.11
C LYS A 471 7.75 23.28 23.36
N LEU A 472 7.82 22.87 22.09
CA LEU A 472 6.66 22.44 21.31
C LEU A 472 6.29 20.99 21.68
N LYS A 473 5.72 20.81 22.87
CA LYS A 473 4.99 19.58 23.18
C LYS A 473 3.84 19.38 22.18
N PRO A 474 3.63 18.16 21.65
CA PRO A 474 2.42 17.85 20.90
C PRO A 474 1.19 17.97 21.83
N LEU A 475 0.05 18.35 21.25
CA LEU A 475 -1.23 18.29 21.95
C LEU A 475 -1.66 16.81 22.10
N PRO A 476 -2.48 16.46 23.12
CA PRO A 476 -2.94 15.10 23.31
C PRO A 476 -3.77 14.60 22.12
N GLU A 477 -3.64 13.31 21.76
CA GLU A 477 -4.49 12.68 20.74
C GLU A 477 -5.98 12.78 21.15
N GLY A 478 -6.86 12.97 20.17
CA GLY A 478 -8.30 13.14 20.42
C GLY A 478 -8.71 14.56 20.84
N THR A 479 -7.78 15.51 20.92
CA THR A 479 -8.07 16.94 21.17
C THR A 479 -8.04 17.78 19.89
N GLU A 480 -8.07 17.16 18.71
CA GLU A 480 -7.89 17.85 17.41
C GLU A 480 -8.91 18.97 17.19
N ASP A 481 -10.14 18.81 17.67
CA ASP A 481 -11.22 19.80 17.61
C ASP A 481 -11.16 20.89 18.68
N GLN A 482 -10.30 20.73 19.70
CA GLN A 482 -10.12 21.65 20.81
C GLN A 482 -8.96 22.63 20.56
N ARG A 483 -9.06 23.80 21.18
CA ARG A 483 -7.99 24.81 21.24
C ARG A 483 -8.07 25.57 22.56
N ILE A 484 -6.92 25.83 23.17
CA ILE A 484 -6.82 26.80 24.26
C ILE A 484 -6.59 28.16 23.60
N THR A 485 -7.40 29.15 23.97
CA THR A 485 -7.26 30.55 23.51
C THR A 485 -7.03 31.43 24.73
N LEU A 486 -5.91 32.15 24.77
CA LEU A 486 -5.53 33.05 25.85
C LEU A 486 -5.48 34.48 25.33
N HIS A 487 -6.38 35.31 25.84
CA HIS A 487 -6.43 36.75 25.65
C HIS A 487 -5.79 37.45 26.85
N PHE A 488 -5.00 38.50 26.62
CA PHE A 488 -4.51 39.39 27.68
C PHE A 488 -4.25 40.81 27.18
N SER A 489 -4.33 41.78 28.09
CA SER A 489 -4.01 43.19 27.82
C SER A 489 -3.53 43.90 29.10
N ASP A 490 -2.78 44.97 28.91
CA ASP A 490 -2.49 46.02 29.89
C ASP A 490 -3.68 46.96 30.17
N GLU A 491 -4.71 46.96 29.33
CA GLU A 491 -5.92 47.74 29.56
C GLU A 491 -7.09 46.86 30.01
N THR A 492 -7.71 47.23 31.14
CA THR A 492 -8.90 46.55 31.67
C THR A 492 -10.05 46.55 30.66
N ASP A 493 -10.76 45.42 30.54
CA ASP A 493 -11.85 45.17 29.59
C ASP A 493 -11.43 45.19 28.09
N LYS A 494 -10.13 45.11 27.78
CA LYS A 494 -9.60 45.10 26.39
C LYS A 494 -8.92 43.81 25.95
N SER A 495 -8.78 42.77 26.78
CA SER A 495 -8.14 41.51 26.38
C SER A 495 -8.78 40.86 25.14
N HIS A 496 -10.10 41.00 24.98
CA HIS A 496 -10.85 40.58 23.79
C HIS A 496 -10.52 41.36 22.51
N SER A 497 -9.98 42.57 22.62
CA SER A 497 -9.50 43.39 21.49
C SER A 497 -8.06 43.08 21.10
N ALA A 498 -7.29 42.45 21.99
CA ALA A 498 -5.94 41.98 21.71
C ALA A 498 -5.96 40.71 20.84
N ILE A 499 -4.89 40.48 20.07
CA ILE A 499 -4.72 39.24 19.30
C ILE A 499 -4.39 38.11 20.29
N PRO A 500 -5.25 37.07 20.42
CA PRO A 500 -5.05 36.02 21.40
C PRO A 500 -3.92 35.07 21.01
N LEU A 501 -3.32 34.44 22.01
CA LEU A 501 -2.48 33.27 21.81
C LEU A 501 -3.34 32.02 21.70
N GLN A 502 -2.96 31.09 20.84
CA GLN A 502 -3.71 29.86 20.60
C GLN A 502 -2.80 28.62 20.57
N THR A 503 -3.27 27.49 21.11
CA THR A 503 -2.63 26.20 20.87
C THR A 503 -2.93 25.69 19.46
N TYR A 504 -1.99 24.96 18.87
CA TYR A 504 -2.11 24.39 17.52
C TYR A 504 -1.60 22.94 17.51
N HIS A 505 -2.25 22.08 16.73
CA HIS A 505 -1.87 20.68 16.52
C HIS A 505 -0.71 20.48 15.53
N ASP A 506 -0.43 21.49 14.68
CA ASP A 506 0.81 21.56 13.90
C ASP A 506 2.01 21.91 14.79
N SER A 507 3.23 21.66 14.33
CA SER A 507 4.45 22.18 15.00
C SER A 507 5.03 23.44 14.31
N TYR A 508 4.19 24.21 13.61
CA TYR A 508 4.65 25.43 12.92
C TYR A 508 5.03 26.51 13.93
N ILE A 509 6.08 27.28 13.60
CA ILE A 509 6.49 28.45 14.37
C ILE A 509 5.54 29.60 14.00
N ARG A 510 4.79 30.12 14.97
CA ARG A 510 3.80 31.19 14.77
C ARG A 510 4.01 32.26 15.83
N ALA A 511 3.82 33.54 15.48
CA ALA A 511 3.96 34.65 16.43
C ALA A 511 3.02 34.50 17.64
N PHE A 512 1.75 34.17 17.40
CA PHE A 512 0.71 34.13 18.43
C PHE A 512 0.44 32.70 18.96
N ARG A 513 1.51 31.92 19.14
CA ARG A 513 1.40 30.53 19.62
C ARG A 513 1.39 30.46 21.14
N LEU A 514 0.36 29.81 21.68
CA LEU A 514 0.34 29.27 23.03
C LEU A 514 1.00 27.88 22.99
N TYR A 515 2.01 27.66 23.82
CA TYR A 515 2.66 26.36 23.97
C TYR A 515 1.89 25.52 25.00
N TYR A 516 1.59 24.28 24.62
CA TYR A 516 0.91 23.34 25.49
C TYR A 516 1.84 22.87 26.60
N GLU A 517 1.41 23.01 27.85
CA GLU A 517 2.13 22.60 29.05
C GLU A 517 3.61 23.00 29.10
N ALA A 518 3.92 24.20 28.61
CA ALA A 518 5.24 24.81 28.65
C ALA A 518 5.12 26.28 29.07
N CYS A 519 6.05 26.74 29.91
CA CYS A 519 6.01 28.10 30.42
C CYS A 519 6.33 29.14 29.33
N GLN A 520 5.55 30.23 29.30
CA GLN A 520 5.73 31.35 28.38
C GLN A 520 5.73 32.70 29.10
N LYS A 521 6.54 33.64 28.58
CA LYS A 521 6.63 35.03 29.05
C LYS A 521 5.86 35.95 28.11
N PRO A 522 4.99 36.86 28.60
CA PRO A 522 4.31 37.86 27.76
C PRO A 522 5.30 38.82 27.09
N LYS A 523 6.48 39.02 27.70
CA LYS A 523 7.58 39.83 27.17
C LYS A 523 8.01 39.43 25.76
N ALA A 524 7.96 38.15 25.42
CA ALA A 524 8.42 37.64 24.12
C ALA A 524 7.56 38.13 22.95
N LEU A 525 6.35 38.66 23.21
CA LEU A 525 5.34 38.97 22.20
C LEU A 525 4.88 40.43 22.23
N TYR A 526 4.74 41.04 23.41
CA TYR A 526 4.14 42.38 23.55
C TYR A 526 4.81 43.30 24.60
N ASP A 527 5.92 42.90 25.22
CA ASP A 527 6.51 43.59 26.39
C ASP A 527 5.51 43.83 27.55
N LEU A 528 4.53 42.94 27.72
CA LEU A 528 3.50 43.03 28.79
C LEU A 528 3.95 42.42 30.13
N ASP A 529 5.25 42.29 30.34
CA ASP A 529 5.91 41.80 31.55
C ASP A 529 5.59 42.72 32.74
N ASN A 530 4.88 42.23 33.77
CA ASN A 530 4.38 43.05 34.89
C ASN A 530 3.51 44.25 34.46
N LYS A 531 2.67 44.06 33.44
CA LYS A 531 1.71 45.08 32.95
C LYS A 531 0.31 44.54 32.68
N ILE A 532 0.07 43.24 32.79
CA ILE A 532 -1.23 42.65 32.45
C ILE A 532 -2.26 43.02 33.51
N THR A 533 -3.40 43.57 33.09
CA THR A 533 -4.54 43.95 33.95
C THR A 533 -5.84 43.23 33.58
N ASP A 534 -5.88 42.59 32.40
CA ASP A 534 -7.01 41.82 31.88
C ASP A 534 -6.53 40.51 31.26
N VAL A 535 -7.20 39.40 31.61
CA VAL A 535 -6.93 38.04 31.12
C VAL A 535 -8.22 37.24 30.92
N ASN A 536 -8.32 36.54 29.79
CA ASN A 536 -9.42 35.61 29.50
C ASN A 536 -8.85 34.33 28.85
N THR A 537 -9.19 33.18 29.44
CA THR A 537 -8.79 31.85 28.95
C THR A 537 -10.03 31.11 28.48
N GLN A 538 -9.98 30.49 27.30
CA GLN A 538 -11.07 29.71 26.71
C GLN A 538 -10.58 28.35 26.22
N GLY A 539 -11.39 27.31 26.39
CA GLY A 539 -11.12 25.96 25.88
C GLY A 539 -10.02 25.21 26.64
N GLY A 540 -9.74 25.59 27.87
CA GLY A 540 -8.73 24.96 28.74
C GLY A 540 -8.55 25.73 30.05
N CYS A 541 -7.47 25.40 30.76
CA CYS A 541 -7.02 26.09 31.96
C CYS A 541 -5.64 26.72 31.75
N CYS A 542 -5.40 27.88 32.36
CA CYS A 542 -4.08 28.52 32.43
C CYS A 542 -3.76 28.92 33.88
N ALA A 543 -2.54 28.61 34.31
CA ALA A 543 -1.93 29.08 35.55
C ALA A 543 -1.03 30.30 35.28
N PHE A 544 -1.03 31.27 36.19
CA PHE A 544 -0.35 32.56 36.04
C PHE A 544 0.59 32.80 37.22
N TYR A 545 1.74 33.42 36.94
CA TYR A 545 2.87 33.52 37.84
C TYR A 545 3.46 34.93 37.84
N ASP A 546 3.91 35.41 39.01
CA ASP A 546 4.68 36.65 39.13
C ASP A 546 6.18 36.42 38.88
N GLY A 547 6.61 35.16 38.92
CA GLY A 547 7.87 34.65 38.41
C GLY A 547 7.90 34.56 36.90
N GLY A 548 9.12 34.63 36.33
CA GLY A 548 9.30 34.62 34.88
C GLY A 548 9.27 33.23 34.24
N ASN A 549 9.54 32.16 34.99
CA ASN A 549 9.74 30.83 34.43
C ASN A 549 8.76 29.80 34.99
N CYS A 550 7.59 30.26 35.45
CA CYS A 550 6.54 29.46 36.08
C CYS A 550 7.10 28.69 37.29
N GLU A 551 7.79 29.39 38.19
CA GLU A 551 8.36 28.83 39.40
C GLU A 551 7.24 28.45 40.39
N ALA A 552 7.35 27.30 41.05
CA ALA A 552 6.24 26.73 41.84
C ALA A 552 5.84 27.57 43.07
N ASP A 553 6.74 28.39 43.59
CA ASP A 553 6.55 29.35 44.68
C ASP A 553 6.03 30.72 44.21
N THR A 554 5.93 30.94 42.90
CA THR A 554 5.49 32.20 42.27
C THR A 554 4.10 32.12 41.65
N ILE A 555 3.36 31.02 41.91
CA ILE A 555 2.00 30.84 41.41
C ILE A 555 1.04 31.84 42.06
N MET A 556 0.37 32.63 41.22
CA MET A 556 -0.59 33.64 41.67
C MET A 556 -1.99 33.04 41.76
N PHE A 557 -2.45 32.42 40.66
CA PHE A 557 -3.76 31.79 40.52
C PHE A 557 -3.82 30.98 39.22
N ALA A 558 -4.83 30.11 39.11
CA ALA A 558 -5.22 29.43 37.87
C ALA A 558 -6.66 29.79 37.48
N MET A 559 -6.96 29.77 36.19
CA MET A 559 -8.32 30.02 35.67
C MET A 559 -8.70 29.05 34.56
N THR A 560 -9.99 28.72 34.52
CA THR A 560 -10.60 27.86 33.50
C THR A 560 -11.81 28.58 32.91
N ASN A 561 -11.85 28.77 31.59
CA ASN A 561 -12.99 29.36 30.86
C ASN A 561 -13.50 30.71 31.43
N ARG A 562 -12.63 31.53 32.03
CA ARG A 562 -13.00 32.76 32.75
C ARG A 562 -13.29 33.92 31.78
N GLN A 563 -14.43 34.58 31.96
CA GLN A 563 -14.97 35.56 31.00
C GLN A 563 -15.05 37.01 31.50
N ASP A 564 -14.89 37.28 32.80
CA ASP A 564 -15.01 38.64 33.36
C ASP A 564 -13.75 39.50 33.19
N GLY A 565 -12.63 38.91 32.73
CA GLY A 565 -11.39 39.60 32.34
C GLY A 565 -10.54 40.15 33.49
N LYS A 566 -11.16 40.82 34.45
CA LYS A 566 -10.49 41.72 35.39
C LYS A 566 -9.60 41.01 36.41
N LEU A 567 -8.33 41.38 36.43
CA LEU A 567 -7.47 41.17 37.59
C LEU A 567 -7.85 42.15 38.71
N ARG A 568 -7.53 41.78 39.96
CA ARG A 568 -7.86 42.55 41.16
C ARG A 568 -6.80 42.34 42.23
N GLY A 569 -6.58 43.35 43.06
CA GLY A 569 -5.60 43.29 44.15
C GLY A 569 -4.19 43.04 43.62
N ASP A 570 -3.41 42.27 44.37
CA ASP A 570 -1.98 42.01 44.12
C ASP A 570 -1.70 41.21 42.82
N HIS A 571 -2.75 40.80 42.09
CA HIS A 571 -2.61 40.16 40.78
C HIS A 571 -2.52 41.15 39.61
N ASP A 572 -2.98 42.39 39.81
CA ASP A 572 -2.98 43.42 38.78
C ASP A 572 -1.55 43.92 38.52
N ASN A 573 -1.13 43.96 37.24
CA ASN A 573 0.24 44.30 36.82
C ASN A 573 1.36 43.39 37.38
N ALA A 574 1.05 42.20 37.90
CA ALA A 574 2.05 41.30 38.49
C ALA A 574 2.40 40.07 37.64
N ILE A 575 1.65 39.77 36.57
CA ILE A 575 1.89 38.57 35.75
C ILE A 575 3.18 38.71 34.91
N SER A 576 4.13 37.81 35.15
CA SER A 576 5.41 37.66 34.41
C SER A 576 5.50 36.37 33.58
N SER A 577 4.70 35.35 33.89
CA SER A 577 4.58 34.16 33.02
C SER A 577 3.27 33.39 33.18
N PHE A 578 3.02 32.48 32.24
CA PHE A 578 1.84 31.61 32.23
C PHE A 578 2.15 30.22 31.65
N TRP A 579 1.33 29.25 32.05
CA TRP A 579 1.37 27.84 31.63
C TRP A 579 -0.06 27.34 31.41
N CYS A 580 -0.34 26.60 30.33
CA CYS A 580 -1.72 26.23 29.96
C CYS A 580 -1.86 24.76 29.54
N THR A 581 -3.02 24.16 29.85
CA THR A 581 -3.38 22.77 29.53
C THR A 581 -4.88 22.63 29.24
N PHE A 582 -5.27 21.49 28.64
CA PHE A 582 -6.68 21.14 28.43
C PHE A 582 -7.35 20.59 29.70
N ASP A 583 -6.56 20.15 30.68
CA ASP A 583 -7.07 19.77 32.01
C ASP A 583 -7.72 20.99 32.69
N LEU A 584 -9.01 20.89 33.00
CA LEU A 584 -9.81 21.99 33.54
C LEU A 584 -9.48 22.37 34.99
N GLY A 585 -8.62 21.60 35.66
CA GLY A 585 -8.04 21.90 36.98
C GLY A 585 -6.60 22.42 36.93
N CYS A 586 -6.03 22.63 35.74
CA CYS A 586 -4.61 22.98 35.56
C CYS A 586 -3.62 21.93 36.11
N ASN A 587 -4.02 20.65 36.22
CA ASN A 587 -3.13 19.60 36.72
C ASN A 587 -1.81 19.56 35.94
N GLY A 588 -0.68 19.55 36.64
CA GLY A 588 0.67 19.59 36.05
C GLY A 588 1.28 20.98 35.90
N ALA A 589 0.53 22.05 36.21
CA ALA A 589 1.09 23.38 36.41
C ALA A 589 2.07 23.37 37.60
N PRO A 590 3.29 23.94 37.48
CA PRO A 590 4.19 24.11 38.62
C PRO A 590 3.49 24.82 39.79
N GLY A 591 3.53 24.22 40.99
CA GLY A 591 2.93 24.78 42.20
C GLY A 591 1.46 24.44 42.45
N MET A 592 0.82 23.63 41.59
CA MET A 592 -0.54 23.09 41.79
C MET A 592 -0.56 21.63 42.26
#